data_AF-A0A196MJV2-F1
#
_entry.id   AF-A0A196MJV2-F1
#
_cell.length_a   1.000
_cell.length_b   1.000
_cell.length_c   1.000
_cell.angle_alpha   90.00
_cell.angle_beta   90.00
_cell.angle_gamma   90.00
#
_symmetry.space_group_name_H-M   'P 1'
#
loop_
_entity.id
_entity.type
_entity.pdbx_description
1 polymer ?
#
loop_
_entity_poly.entity_id
_entity_poly.type
_entity_poly.pdbx_seq_one_letter_code
_entity_poly.pdbx_strand_id
1 'polypeptide(L)'
;MNVINDRHSQAAEILSAHPDFRVQRRLVPVTAFHEADPYAPSRVGVAIDVETTGLDRDADRIIELAVQRFRFDVRGRIIQVGVPRVWREDPAIPLDPKITKLTGLTDDDLAGQFIDEVAAVDILASADIIVAHNAAFDRPFVDRRLPAIAGKPWACSMAELDWLELGFEGRALAHLVSQCGWFYEGHRAENDILALLYLLSHGLPDGGTILAKLVACSEQPTFRVNAVDAPFDAKDRLKARGYRWDAAMRFWWKSIGHEESDAERVWLHSDVYAGYGEPSFIPVTACERHR
;
A
#
# COMPACT_ATOMS: atom_id res chain seq x y z
N MET A 1 -8.43 -15.16 -38.94
CA MET A 1 -9.83 -14.97 -38.51
C MET A 1 -10.00 -13.49 -38.25
N ASN A 2 -10.94 -12.86 -38.96
CA ASN A 2 -11.10 -11.42 -39.04
C ASN A 2 -11.37 -10.80 -37.66
N VAL A 3 -10.46 -9.94 -37.20
CA VAL A 3 -10.71 -9.01 -36.11
C VAL A 3 -11.77 -8.04 -36.64
N ILE A 4 -13.02 -8.25 -36.25
CA ILE A 4 -14.00 -7.17 -36.28
C ILE A 4 -13.42 -6.12 -35.35
N ASN A 5 -12.87 -5.04 -35.92
CA ASN A 5 -12.55 -3.84 -35.16
C ASN A 5 -13.86 -3.41 -34.49
N ASP A 6 -13.99 -3.69 -33.20
CA ASP A 6 -15.15 -3.31 -32.41
C ASP A 6 -15.28 -1.79 -32.51
N ARG A 7 -16.48 -1.31 -32.89
CA ARG A 7 -16.73 0.14 -33.06
C ARG A 7 -16.39 0.92 -31.79
N HIS A 8 -16.52 0.29 -30.62
CA HIS A 8 -16.14 0.89 -29.35
C HIS A 8 -14.63 1.06 -29.21
N SER A 9 -13.82 0.07 -29.60
CA SER A 9 -12.34 0.20 -29.60
C SER A 9 -11.88 1.33 -30.52
N GLN A 10 -12.44 1.42 -31.72
CA GLN A 10 -12.11 2.51 -32.65
C GLN A 10 -12.54 3.87 -32.10
N ALA A 11 -13.73 3.97 -31.50
CA ALA A 11 -14.18 5.21 -30.85
C ALA A 11 -13.28 5.59 -29.67
N ALA A 12 -12.86 4.62 -28.85
CA ALA A 12 -11.95 4.84 -27.75
C ALA A 12 -10.58 5.37 -28.21
N GLU A 13 -10.03 4.82 -29.30
CA GLU A 13 -8.78 5.31 -29.90
C GLU A 13 -8.91 6.74 -30.42
N ILE A 14 -9.97 7.05 -31.16
CA ILE A 14 -10.23 8.40 -31.70
C ILE A 14 -10.37 9.41 -30.56
N LEU A 15 -11.15 9.09 -29.53
CA LEU A 15 -11.35 9.98 -28.38
C LEU A 15 -10.06 10.13 -27.56
N SER A 16 -9.27 9.06 -27.39
CA SER A 16 -7.99 9.12 -26.66
C SER A 16 -6.95 10.02 -27.31
N ALA A 17 -7.03 10.23 -28.62
CA ALA A 17 -6.12 11.10 -29.36
C ALA A 17 -6.51 12.59 -29.30
N HIS A 18 -7.71 12.91 -28.80
CA HIS A 18 -8.21 14.27 -28.77
C HIS A 18 -7.95 14.93 -27.39
N PRO A 19 -7.40 16.16 -27.33
CA PRO A 19 -6.95 16.77 -26.07
C PRO A 19 -8.07 17.03 -25.05
N ASP A 20 -9.30 17.23 -25.52
CA ASP A 20 -10.46 17.52 -24.64
C ASP A 20 -11.13 16.27 -24.05
N PHE A 21 -10.66 15.06 -24.38
CA PHE A 21 -11.24 13.81 -23.89
C PHE A 21 -10.25 13.00 -23.08
N ARG A 22 -10.72 12.46 -21.95
CA ARG A 22 -10.01 11.42 -21.19
C ARG A 22 -10.82 10.14 -21.24
N VAL A 23 -10.34 9.15 -21.97
CA VAL A 23 -10.99 7.84 -22.07
C VAL A 23 -10.45 6.94 -20.96
N GLN A 24 -11.36 6.43 -20.12
CA GLN A 24 -11.01 5.43 -19.11
C GLN A 24 -11.37 4.04 -19.61
N ARG A 25 -10.56 3.04 -19.25
CA ARG A 25 -10.77 1.62 -19.58
C ARG A 25 -11.07 0.81 -18.33
N ARG A 26 -11.97 -0.16 -18.43
CA ARG A 26 -12.28 -1.05 -17.31
C ARG A 26 -11.07 -1.95 -17.04
N LEU A 27 -10.74 -2.13 -15.76
CA LEU A 27 -9.75 -3.12 -15.37
C LEU A 27 -10.21 -4.53 -15.77
N VAL A 28 -9.28 -5.32 -16.29
CA VAL A 28 -9.48 -6.74 -16.58
C VAL A 28 -8.33 -7.55 -15.99
N PRO A 29 -8.57 -8.80 -15.56
CA PRO A 29 -7.49 -9.69 -15.15
C PRO A 29 -6.43 -9.84 -16.25
N VAL A 30 -5.17 -9.75 -15.86
CA VAL A 30 -4.02 -9.90 -16.76
C VAL A 30 -3.05 -10.93 -16.21
N THR A 31 -2.27 -11.54 -17.10
CA THR A 31 -1.20 -12.48 -16.73
C THR A 31 0.19 -11.83 -16.70
N ALA A 32 0.33 -10.63 -17.27
CA ALA A 32 1.53 -9.80 -17.24
C ALA A 32 1.18 -8.37 -17.71
N PHE A 33 2.01 -7.39 -17.34
CA PHE A 33 1.95 -6.02 -17.89
C PHE A 33 3.10 -5.71 -18.85
N HIS A 34 4.23 -6.39 -18.67
CA HIS A 34 5.45 -6.22 -19.44
C HIS A 34 5.99 -7.57 -19.90
N GLU A 35 6.71 -7.58 -21.02
CA GLU A 35 7.39 -8.79 -21.48
C GLU A 35 8.54 -9.18 -20.54
N ALA A 36 8.63 -10.48 -20.24
CA ALA A 36 9.71 -11.04 -19.43
C ALA A 36 10.99 -11.20 -20.26
N ASP A 37 12.13 -10.85 -19.67
CA ASP A 37 13.44 -11.30 -20.13
C ASP A 37 13.77 -12.61 -19.38
N PRO A 38 13.84 -13.78 -20.05
CA PRO A 38 14.10 -15.07 -19.42
C PRO A 38 15.43 -15.15 -18.67
N TYR A 39 16.37 -14.26 -18.98
CA TYR A 39 17.72 -14.25 -18.42
C TYR A 39 17.90 -13.20 -17.31
N ALA A 40 16.94 -12.30 -17.14
CA ALA A 40 16.99 -11.28 -16.10
C ALA A 40 16.51 -11.86 -14.76
N PRO A 41 17.17 -11.53 -13.63
CA PRO A 41 16.66 -11.90 -12.32
C PRO A 41 15.32 -11.20 -12.05
N SER A 42 14.46 -11.87 -11.28
CA SER A 42 13.16 -11.34 -10.87
C SER A 42 12.92 -11.60 -9.38
N ARG A 43 12.04 -10.80 -8.81
CA ARG A 43 11.57 -10.89 -7.44
C ARG A 43 10.07 -11.14 -7.40
N VAL A 44 9.59 -11.67 -6.28
CA VAL A 44 8.17 -11.94 -6.03
C VAL A 44 7.59 -10.80 -5.19
N GLY A 45 6.55 -10.16 -5.70
CA GLY A 45 5.68 -9.29 -4.91
C GLY A 45 4.37 -10.00 -4.60
N VAL A 46 3.71 -9.59 -3.52
CA VAL A 46 2.32 -9.98 -3.24
C VAL A 46 1.51 -8.72 -3.01
N ALA A 47 0.52 -8.46 -3.87
CA ALA A 47 -0.51 -7.47 -3.59
C ALA A 47 -1.49 -8.07 -2.57
N ILE A 48 -1.85 -7.31 -1.54
CA ILE A 48 -2.77 -7.71 -0.49
C ILE A 48 -3.77 -6.59 -0.20
N ASP A 49 -4.99 -6.98 0.12
CA ASP A 49 -6.05 -6.10 0.63
C ASP A 49 -6.91 -6.90 1.62
N VAL A 50 -7.37 -6.25 2.70
CA VAL A 50 -8.30 -6.85 3.66
C VAL A 50 -9.54 -5.99 3.85
N GLU A 51 -10.68 -6.67 3.95
CA GLU A 51 -11.91 -6.06 4.47
C GLU A 51 -12.12 -6.53 5.90
N THR A 52 -12.62 -5.65 6.77
CA THR A 52 -12.75 -5.90 8.21
C THR A 52 -14.11 -5.51 8.75
N THR A 53 -14.45 -5.97 9.96
CA THR A 53 -15.67 -5.56 10.68
C THR A 53 -15.64 -4.09 11.13
N GLY A 54 -14.50 -3.41 11.04
CA GLY A 54 -14.30 -2.04 11.49
C GLY A 54 -12.83 -1.61 11.47
N LEU A 55 -12.52 -0.46 12.08
CA LEU A 55 -11.20 0.18 11.98
C LEU A 55 -10.27 -0.10 13.17
N ASP A 56 -10.75 -0.74 14.23
CA ASP A 56 -9.99 -1.03 15.44
C ASP A 56 -9.16 -2.30 15.24
N ARG A 57 -7.84 -2.14 15.09
CA ARG A 57 -6.89 -3.24 14.87
C ARG A 57 -6.90 -4.30 15.98
N ASP A 58 -7.30 -3.93 17.20
CA ASP A 58 -7.30 -4.82 18.37
C ASP A 58 -8.66 -5.54 18.52
N ALA A 59 -9.77 -4.86 18.23
CA ALA A 59 -11.12 -5.38 18.43
C ALA A 59 -11.77 -5.99 17.18
N ASP A 60 -11.57 -5.40 16.01
CA ASP A 60 -12.23 -5.82 14.76
C ASP A 60 -11.59 -7.07 14.15
N ARG A 61 -12.23 -7.69 13.16
CA ARG A 61 -11.78 -8.94 12.53
C ARG A 61 -11.71 -8.79 11.02
N ILE A 62 -10.78 -9.52 10.39
CA ILE A 62 -10.78 -9.69 8.93
C ILE A 62 -12.01 -10.49 8.53
N ILE A 63 -12.71 -10.05 7.49
CA ILE A 63 -13.86 -10.72 6.87
C ILE A 63 -13.64 -11.08 5.40
N GLU A 64 -12.68 -10.44 4.73
CA GLU A 64 -12.18 -10.84 3.40
C GLU A 64 -10.66 -10.60 3.36
N LEU A 65 -9.92 -11.55 2.81
CA LEU A 65 -8.47 -11.46 2.56
C LEU A 65 -8.22 -11.79 1.09
N ALA A 66 -7.77 -10.82 0.31
CA ALA A 66 -7.34 -11.02 -1.05
C ALA A 66 -5.81 -10.91 -1.15
N VAL A 67 -5.19 -11.89 -1.81
CA VAL A 67 -3.75 -11.90 -2.11
C VAL A 67 -3.49 -12.29 -3.55
N GLN A 68 -2.54 -11.63 -4.19
CA GLN A 68 -2.12 -11.97 -5.55
C GLN A 68 -0.62 -11.80 -5.74
N ARG A 69 0.02 -12.93 -6.04
CA ARG A 69 1.44 -12.97 -6.40
C ARG A 69 1.66 -12.29 -7.74
N PHE A 70 2.75 -11.55 -7.86
CA PHE A 70 3.28 -11.08 -9.12
C PHE A 70 4.81 -11.21 -9.12
N ARG A 71 5.41 -11.26 -10.31
CA ARG A 71 6.86 -11.16 -10.47
C ARG A 71 7.22 -9.84 -11.12
N PHE A 72 8.30 -9.23 -10.66
CA PHE A 72 8.86 -8.04 -11.25
C PHE A 72 10.36 -8.17 -11.48
N ASP A 73 10.83 -7.54 -12.54
CA ASP A 73 12.25 -7.51 -12.87
C ASP A 73 13.01 -6.42 -12.09
N VAL A 74 14.32 -6.35 -12.29
CA VAL A 74 15.20 -5.34 -11.66
C VAL A 74 14.85 -3.89 -12.00
N ARG A 75 14.02 -3.65 -13.01
CA ARG A 75 13.54 -2.31 -13.41
C ARG A 75 12.17 -1.99 -12.81
N GLY A 76 11.63 -2.85 -11.95
CA GLY A 76 10.29 -2.71 -11.37
C GLY A 76 9.17 -2.93 -12.39
N ARG A 77 9.42 -3.66 -13.49
CA ARG A 77 8.37 -4.00 -14.46
C ARG A 77 7.68 -5.29 -14.03
N ILE A 78 6.35 -5.30 -13.96
CA ILE A 78 5.57 -6.49 -13.64
C ILE A 78 5.50 -7.40 -14.87
N ILE A 79 6.20 -8.53 -14.81
CA ILE A 79 6.40 -9.48 -15.92
C ILE A 79 5.54 -10.74 -15.80
N GLN A 80 4.94 -10.98 -14.63
CA GLN A 80 4.00 -12.08 -14.40
C GLN A 80 3.02 -11.70 -13.30
N VAL A 81 1.75 -12.04 -13.48
CA VAL A 81 0.68 -11.89 -12.50
C VAL A 81 0.04 -13.26 -12.32
N GLY A 82 -0.02 -13.72 -11.06
CA GLY A 82 -0.65 -14.97 -10.68
C GLY A 82 -2.17 -14.84 -10.57
N VAL A 83 -2.84 -15.97 -10.34
CA VAL A 83 -4.28 -15.99 -10.04
C VAL A 83 -4.51 -15.42 -8.64
N PRO A 84 -5.46 -14.49 -8.43
CA PRO A 84 -5.79 -14.01 -7.10
C PRO A 84 -6.34 -15.14 -6.23
N ARG A 85 -6.08 -15.09 -4.92
CA ARG A 85 -6.74 -15.92 -3.92
C ARG A 85 -7.50 -15.00 -2.99
N VAL A 86 -8.78 -15.27 -2.84
CA VAL A 86 -9.71 -14.50 -2.02
C VAL A 86 -10.36 -15.48 -1.07
N TRP A 87 -10.24 -15.20 0.23
CA TRP A 87 -10.93 -15.94 1.27
C TRP A 87 -11.83 -15.00 2.05
N ARG A 88 -12.95 -15.53 2.54
CA ARG A 88 -13.86 -14.84 3.45
C ARG A 88 -13.80 -15.50 4.82
N GLU A 89 -14.18 -14.77 5.84
CA GLU A 89 -14.23 -15.25 7.22
C GLU A 89 -15.56 -14.88 7.86
N ASP A 90 -16.21 -15.84 8.50
CA ASP A 90 -17.38 -15.59 9.35
C ASP A 90 -16.92 -14.89 10.64
N PRO A 91 -17.29 -13.61 10.88
CA PRO A 91 -16.89 -12.92 12.09
C PRO A 91 -17.63 -13.43 13.34
N ALA A 92 -18.63 -14.30 13.20
CA ALA A 92 -19.53 -14.81 14.23
C ALA A 92 -20.30 -13.71 15.00
N ILE A 93 -20.42 -12.54 14.39
CA ILE A 93 -21.20 -11.39 14.87
C ILE A 93 -21.89 -10.74 13.66
N PRO A 94 -23.08 -10.12 13.83
CA PRO A 94 -23.70 -9.37 12.75
C PRO A 94 -22.83 -8.22 12.27
N LEU A 95 -22.72 -8.04 10.95
CA LEU A 95 -22.01 -6.89 10.37
C LEU A 95 -22.78 -5.59 10.62
N ASP A 96 -22.04 -4.50 10.91
CA ASP A 96 -22.61 -3.16 10.87
C ASP A 96 -23.07 -2.87 9.42
N PRO A 97 -24.30 -2.38 9.18
CA PRO A 97 -24.79 -2.04 7.85
C PRO A 97 -23.88 -1.10 7.05
N LYS A 98 -23.06 -0.27 7.73
CA LYS A 98 -22.04 0.57 7.08
C LYS A 98 -20.92 -0.25 6.47
N ILE A 99 -20.51 -1.35 7.09
CA ILE A 99 -19.51 -2.27 6.55
C ILE A 99 -20.09 -2.96 5.31
N THR A 100 -21.30 -3.52 5.40
CA THR A 100 -21.97 -4.09 4.20
C THR A 100 -22.11 -3.08 3.08
N LYS A 101 -22.42 -1.81 3.37
CA LYS A 101 -22.48 -0.76 2.35
C LYS A 101 -21.12 -0.45 1.73
N LEU A 102 -20.06 -0.50 2.54
CA LEU A 102 -18.69 -0.23 2.09
C LEU A 102 -18.23 -1.40 1.22
N THR A 103 -18.19 -2.61 1.78
CA THR A 103 -17.52 -3.80 1.21
C THR A 103 -18.42 -4.61 0.28
N GLY A 104 -19.73 -4.37 0.32
CA GLY A 104 -20.72 -5.19 -0.38
C GLY A 104 -20.91 -6.60 0.20
N LEU A 105 -20.24 -6.95 1.31
CA LEU A 105 -20.35 -8.26 1.97
C LEU A 105 -21.51 -8.28 2.96
N THR A 106 -22.36 -9.30 2.85
CA THR A 106 -23.48 -9.55 3.75
C THR A 106 -23.15 -10.63 4.78
N ASP A 107 -23.95 -10.74 5.85
CA ASP A 107 -23.79 -11.86 6.80
C ASP A 107 -23.92 -13.23 6.09
N ASP A 108 -24.80 -13.33 5.09
CA ASP A 108 -24.99 -14.54 4.28
C ASP A 108 -23.77 -14.88 3.41
N ASP A 109 -23.05 -13.88 2.93
CA ASP A 109 -21.79 -14.05 2.17
C ASP A 109 -20.66 -14.65 3.02
N LEU A 110 -20.72 -14.43 4.33
CA LEU A 110 -19.66 -14.77 5.29
C LEU A 110 -19.98 -16.02 6.11
N ALA A 111 -21.26 -16.37 6.25
CA ALA A 111 -21.71 -17.48 7.09
C ALA A 111 -20.95 -18.79 6.78
N GLY A 112 -20.23 -19.29 7.78
CA GLY A 112 -19.45 -20.54 7.69
C GLY A 112 -18.20 -20.49 6.80
N GLN A 113 -17.81 -19.31 6.30
CA GLN A 113 -16.55 -19.12 5.57
C GLN A 113 -15.36 -19.07 6.52
N PHE A 114 -14.20 -19.51 6.03
CA PHE A 114 -12.95 -19.47 6.78
C PHE A 114 -11.78 -19.16 5.84
N ILE A 115 -10.81 -18.41 6.37
CA ILE A 115 -9.54 -18.19 5.68
C ILE A 115 -8.69 -19.45 5.77
N ASP A 116 -8.21 -19.94 4.63
CA ASP A 116 -7.18 -20.98 4.59
C ASP A 116 -5.84 -20.35 4.96
N GLU A 117 -5.56 -20.31 6.26
CA GLU A 117 -4.34 -19.70 6.81
C GLU A 117 -3.07 -20.36 6.28
N VAL A 118 -3.08 -21.68 6.05
CA VAL A 118 -1.91 -22.42 5.55
C VAL A 118 -1.58 -21.94 4.14
N ALA A 119 -2.59 -21.85 3.27
CA ALA A 119 -2.42 -21.30 1.94
C ALA A 119 -2.01 -19.81 2.00
N ALA A 120 -2.68 -18.99 2.81
CA ALA A 120 -2.37 -17.56 2.94
C ALA A 120 -0.95 -17.29 3.46
N VAL A 121 -0.43 -18.12 4.35
CA VAL A 121 0.97 -18.05 4.83
C VAL A 121 1.93 -18.47 3.72
N ASP A 122 1.69 -19.57 2.99
CA ASP A 122 2.53 -19.99 1.87
C ASP A 122 2.63 -18.88 0.80
N ILE A 123 1.46 -18.45 0.32
CA ILE A 123 1.12 -17.04 0.08
C ILE A 123 2.24 -16.00 0.22
N LEU A 124 2.11 -15.32 1.36
CA LEU A 124 2.83 -14.15 1.78
C LEU A 124 4.28 -14.46 2.15
N ALA A 125 4.59 -15.66 2.64
CA ALA A 125 5.94 -16.08 2.96
C ALA A 125 6.86 -16.12 1.73
N SER A 126 6.31 -16.39 0.54
CA SER A 126 7.04 -16.38 -0.73
C SER A 126 7.43 -14.98 -1.23
N ALA A 127 6.87 -13.91 -0.66
CA ALA A 127 7.06 -12.55 -1.16
C ALA A 127 8.43 -11.97 -0.78
N ASP A 128 9.16 -11.39 -1.72
CA ASP A 128 10.28 -10.50 -1.42
C ASP A 128 9.78 -9.15 -0.90
N ILE A 129 8.54 -8.77 -1.21
CA ILE A 129 7.84 -7.59 -0.70
C ILE A 129 6.33 -7.76 -0.76
N ILE A 130 5.63 -7.43 0.33
CA ILE A 130 4.16 -7.37 0.38
C ILE A 130 3.74 -5.93 0.11
N VAL A 131 2.76 -5.71 -0.76
CA VAL A 131 2.31 -4.37 -1.16
C VAL A 131 0.83 -4.23 -0.86
N ALA A 132 0.48 -3.20 -0.08
CA ALA A 132 -0.90 -2.82 0.19
C ALA A 132 -1.11 -1.33 -0.11
N HIS A 133 -2.33 -0.97 -0.46
CA HIS A 133 -2.72 0.41 -0.60
C HIS A 133 -3.32 0.90 0.72
N ASN A 134 -2.43 1.39 1.61
CA ASN A 134 -2.67 1.71 3.03
C ASN A 134 -2.23 0.61 4.01
N ALA A 135 -1.00 0.09 3.85
CA ALA A 135 -0.44 -0.97 4.69
C ALA A 135 -0.55 -0.75 6.22
N ALA A 136 -0.58 0.49 6.70
CA ALA A 136 -0.76 0.81 8.12
C ALA A 136 -2.15 0.40 8.68
N PHE A 137 -3.11 0.15 7.78
CA PHE A 137 -4.40 -0.46 8.06
C PHE A 137 -4.34 -1.98 7.95
N ASP A 138 -3.95 -2.52 6.79
CA ASP A 138 -4.00 -3.97 6.53
C ASP A 138 -3.07 -4.76 7.45
N ARG A 139 -1.82 -4.31 7.57
CA ARG A 139 -0.75 -5.10 8.18
C ARG A 139 -1.04 -5.47 9.63
N PRO A 140 -1.48 -4.58 10.52
CA PRO A 140 -1.81 -4.96 11.90
C PRO A 140 -2.83 -6.10 12.00
N PHE A 141 -3.85 -6.12 11.13
CA PHE A 141 -4.81 -7.23 11.09
C PHE A 141 -4.16 -8.52 10.61
N VAL A 142 -3.36 -8.45 9.54
CA VAL A 142 -2.68 -9.63 8.97
C VAL A 142 -1.62 -10.17 9.93
N ASP A 143 -0.82 -9.32 10.57
CA ASP A 143 0.21 -9.74 11.55
C ASP A 143 -0.43 -10.42 12.77
N ARG A 144 -1.61 -9.96 13.22
CA ARG A 144 -2.37 -10.62 14.30
C ARG A 144 -2.98 -11.95 13.87
N ARG A 145 -3.54 -12.03 12.66
CA ARG A 145 -4.18 -13.25 12.13
C ARG A 145 -3.16 -14.30 11.72
N LEU A 146 -2.05 -13.89 11.10
CA LEU A 146 -1.02 -14.72 10.48
C LEU A 146 0.38 -14.36 11.01
N PRO A 147 0.68 -14.61 12.30
CA PRO A 147 1.93 -14.18 12.93
C PRO A 147 3.20 -14.75 12.27
N ALA A 148 3.07 -15.86 11.53
CA ALA A 148 4.17 -16.48 10.77
C ALA A 148 4.79 -15.55 9.71
N ILE A 149 4.06 -14.52 9.24
CA ILE A 149 4.55 -13.59 8.21
C ILE A 149 4.92 -12.21 8.75
N ALA A 150 4.81 -11.97 10.06
CA ALA A 150 5.00 -10.64 10.64
C ALA A 150 6.39 -10.01 10.35
N GLY A 151 7.41 -10.86 10.10
CA GLY A 151 8.76 -10.44 9.73
C GLY A 151 8.97 -10.10 8.26
N LYS A 152 7.95 -10.22 7.39
CA LYS A 152 8.07 -9.91 5.97
C LYS A 152 8.11 -8.39 5.73
N PRO A 153 8.82 -7.93 4.69
CA PRO A 153 8.85 -6.52 4.32
C PRO A 153 7.53 -6.09 3.68
N TRP A 154 7.03 -4.92 4.07
CA TRP A 154 5.84 -4.29 3.51
C TRP A 154 6.17 -2.96 2.83
N ALA A 155 5.50 -2.70 1.72
CA ALA A 155 5.44 -1.42 1.03
C ALA A 155 4.01 -0.86 1.08
N CYS A 156 3.89 0.44 1.32
CA CYS A 156 2.63 1.15 1.27
C CYS A 156 2.56 2.09 0.07
N SER A 157 1.80 1.73 -0.97
CA SER A 157 1.66 2.59 -2.15
C SER A 157 0.98 3.93 -1.82
N MET A 158 0.13 3.98 -0.79
CA MET A 158 -0.56 5.21 -0.40
C MET A 158 0.36 6.24 0.30
N ALA A 159 1.32 5.78 1.11
CA ALA A 159 2.01 6.64 2.07
C ALA A 159 3.52 6.84 1.81
N GLU A 160 4.16 5.93 1.06
CA GLU A 160 5.61 6.01 0.84
C GLU A 160 6.00 6.86 -0.38
N LEU A 161 5.08 7.08 -1.30
CA LEU A 161 5.34 7.88 -2.49
C LEU A 161 4.85 9.32 -2.31
N ASP A 162 5.66 10.28 -2.76
CA ASP A 162 5.18 11.63 -3.01
C ASP A 162 4.40 11.64 -4.33
N TRP A 163 3.09 11.43 -4.23
CA TRP A 163 2.20 11.41 -5.39
C TRP A 163 2.20 12.72 -6.18
N LEU A 164 2.38 13.86 -5.50
CA LEU A 164 2.39 15.17 -6.16
C LEU A 164 3.63 15.32 -7.02
N GLU A 165 4.81 14.93 -6.52
CA GLU A 165 6.05 14.93 -7.31
C GLU A 165 6.00 13.95 -8.48
N LEU A 166 5.25 12.85 -8.34
CA LEU A 166 5.00 11.89 -9.42
C LEU A 166 3.93 12.37 -10.42
N GLY A 167 3.34 13.55 -10.23
CA GLY A 167 2.36 14.15 -11.13
C GLY A 167 0.92 13.69 -10.92
N PHE A 168 0.60 13.15 -9.74
CA PHE A 168 -0.73 12.71 -9.35
C PHE A 168 -1.37 13.63 -8.32
N GLU A 169 -2.69 13.67 -8.33
CA GLU A 169 -3.50 14.33 -7.32
C GLU A 169 -4.06 13.33 -6.32
N GLY A 170 -4.01 13.67 -5.04
CA GLY A 170 -4.54 12.83 -3.97
C GLY A 170 -3.81 11.48 -3.83
N ARG A 171 -4.45 10.56 -3.10
CA ARG A 171 -3.85 9.28 -2.72
C ARG A 171 -4.81 8.12 -2.66
N ALA A 172 -6.10 8.33 -2.95
CA ALA A 172 -7.09 7.26 -2.95
C ALA A 172 -6.88 6.35 -4.17
N LEU A 173 -6.86 5.03 -3.97
CA LEU A 173 -6.57 4.05 -5.03
C LEU A 173 -7.38 4.28 -6.30
N ALA A 174 -8.71 4.37 -6.17
CA ALA A 174 -9.61 4.62 -7.29
C ALA A 174 -9.26 5.92 -8.05
N HIS A 175 -8.84 6.97 -7.34
CA HIS A 175 -8.46 8.22 -7.97
C HIS A 175 -7.11 8.12 -8.69
N LEU A 176 -6.11 7.49 -8.08
CA LEU A 176 -4.81 7.24 -8.72
C LEU A 176 -4.96 6.38 -9.98
N VAL A 177 -5.74 5.31 -9.90
CA VAL A 177 -6.04 4.40 -11.01
C VAL A 177 -6.82 5.11 -12.12
N SER A 178 -7.76 5.99 -11.77
CA SER A 178 -8.45 6.85 -12.74
C SER A 178 -7.49 7.80 -13.45
N GLN A 179 -6.47 8.30 -12.73
CA GLN A 179 -5.45 9.13 -13.32
C GLN A 179 -4.55 8.36 -14.29
N CYS A 180 -4.36 7.07 -14.06
CA CYS A 180 -3.70 6.15 -14.99
C CYS A 180 -4.56 5.76 -16.21
N GLY A 181 -5.81 6.23 -16.30
CA GLY A 181 -6.72 5.95 -17.41
C GLY A 181 -7.60 4.71 -17.21
N TRP A 182 -7.82 4.28 -15.97
CA TRP A 182 -8.54 3.05 -15.65
C TRP A 182 -9.68 3.26 -14.65
N PHE A 183 -10.70 2.41 -14.71
CA PHE A 183 -11.77 2.38 -13.71
C PHE A 183 -12.13 0.96 -13.31
N TYR A 184 -12.70 0.82 -12.11
CA TYR A 184 -13.15 -0.44 -11.54
C TYR A 184 -14.21 -0.19 -10.45
N GLU A 185 -14.80 -1.27 -9.96
CA GLU A 185 -15.71 -1.24 -8.81
C GLU A 185 -14.90 -1.56 -7.55
N GLY A 186 -14.60 -0.54 -6.74
CA GLY A 186 -13.82 -0.68 -5.52
C GLY A 186 -14.61 -1.24 -4.34
N HIS A 187 -13.91 -1.43 -3.23
CA HIS A 187 -14.42 -2.03 -1.99
C HIS A 187 -14.79 -3.51 -2.14
N ARG A 188 -14.02 -4.19 -2.97
CA ARG A 188 -13.97 -5.65 -3.05
C ARG A 188 -12.50 -5.98 -3.11
N ALA A 189 -12.02 -6.76 -2.14
CA ALA A 189 -10.59 -6.92 -1.95
C ALA A 189 -9.88 -7.45 -3.21
N GLU A 190 -10.54 -8.33 -3.97
CA GLU A 190 -10.05 -8.83 -5.27
C GLU A 190 -9.87 -7.71 -6.33
N ASN A 191 -10.83 -6.80 -6.42
CA ASN A 191 -10.78 -5.72 -7.38
C ASN A 191 -9.72 -4.69 -6.99
N ASP A 192 -9.57 -4.43 -5.69
CA ASP A 192 -8.59 -3.48 -5.16
C ASP A 192 -7.14 -3.99 -5.33
N ILE A 193 -6.85 -5.29 -5.15
CA ILE A 193 -5.52 -5.83 -5.49
C ILE A 193 -5.23 -5.76 -7.00
N LEU A 194 -6.23 -5.96 -7.86
CA LEU A 194 -6.06 -5.81 -9.31
C LEU A 194 -5.77 -4.34 -9.67
N ALA A 195 -6.53 -3.41 -9.08
CA ALA A 195 -6.33 -1.97 -9.24
C ALA A 195 -4.94 -1.53 -8.77
N LEU A 196 -4.48 -2.07 -7.64
CA LEU A 196 -3.13 -1.87 -7.14
C LEU A 196 -2.08 -2.37 -8.14
N LEU A 197 -2.24 -3.56 -8.73
CA LEU A 197 -1.30 -4.06 -9.73
C LEU A 197 -1.23 -3.18 -10.98
N TYR A 198 -2.38 -2.68 -11.47
CA TYR A 198 -2.40 -1.71 -12.56
C TYR A 198 -1.68 -0.41 -12.18
N LEU A 199 -1.93 0.12 -10.98
CA LEU A 199 -1.23 1.31 -10.48
C LEU A 199 0.28 1.09 -10.42
N LEU A 200 0.72 -0.02 -9.83
CA LEU A 200 2.13 -0.39 -9.70
C LEU A 200 2.81 -0.56 -11.07
N SER A 201 2.08 -1.07 -12.06
CA SER A 201 2.58 -1.24 -13.42
C SER A 201 2.69 0.06 -14.22
N HIS A 202 2.07 1.15 -13.76
CA HIS A 202 2.01 2.40 -14.50
C HIS A 202 3.41 2.98 -14.74
N GLY A 203 3.70 3.31 -16.00
CA GLY A 203 4.94 3.94 -16.42
C GLY A 203 4.94 5.44 -16.14
N LEU A 204 6.09 5.96 -15.70
CA LEU A 204 6.31 7.38 -15.42
C LEU A 204 7.06 8.05 -16.58
N PRO A 205 7.01 9.39 -16.69
CA PRO A 205 7.72 10.14 -17.75
C PRO A 205 9.24 9.90 -17.80
N ASP A 206 9.85 9.51 -16.69
CA ASP A 206 11.27 9.18 -16.59
C ASP A 206 11.63 7.76 -17.09
N GLY A 207 10.63 7.00 -17.56
CA GLY A 207 10.79 5.63 -18.05
C GLY A 207 10.81 4.55 -16.97
N GLY A 208 10.64 4.93 -15.69
CA GLY A 208 10.42 4.00 -14.58
C GLY A 208 8.95 3.60 -14.43
N THR A 209 8.65 2.76 -13.44
CA THR A 209 7.28 2.43 -13.04
C THR A 209 7.01 2.92 -11.62
N ILE A 210 5.73 3.04 -11.24
CA ILE A 210 5.33 3.28 -9.84
C ILE A 210 5.91 2.20 -8.92
N LEU A 211 5.90 0.93 -9.33
CA LEU A 211 6.52 -0.15 -8.56
C LEU A 211 8.02 0.07 -8.33
N ALA A 212 8.75 0.53 -9.36
CA ALA A 212 10.18 0.79 -9.22
C ALA A 212 10.45 1.88 -8.17
N LYS A 213 9.67 2.96 -8.17
CA LYS A 213 9.76 4.02 -7.16
C LYS A 213 9.40 3.51 -5.77
N LEU A 214 8.33 2.72 -5.68
CA LEU A 214 7.86 2.18 -4.41
C LEU A 214 8.87 1.24 -3.78
N VAL A 215 9.40 0.26 -4.54
CA VAL A 215 10.41 -0.69 -4.04
C VAL A 215 11.66 0.05 -3.60
N ALA A 216 12.15 0.99 -4.41
CA ALA A 216 13.31 1.80 -4.05
C ALA A 216 13.07 2.57 -2.74
N CYS A 217 11.90 3.19 -2.57
CA CYS A 217 11.54 3.90 -1.35
C CYS A 217 11.45 2.95 -0.14
N SER A 218 10.78 1.81 -0.29
CA SER A 218 10.57 0.85 0.79
C SER A 218 11.87 0.26 1.33
N GLU A 219 12.85 0.04 0.45
CA GLU A 219 14.18 -0.51 0.77
C GLU A 219 15.11 0.49 1.44
N GLN A 220 14.86 1.80 1.29
CA GLN A 220 15.62 2.79 2.04
C GLN A 220 15.27 2.73 3.53
N PRO A 221 16.26 2.70 4.42
CA PRO A 221 16.02 2.87 5.85
C PRO A 221 15.33 4.21 6.12
N THR A 222 14.36 4.20 7.01
CA THR A 222 13.76 5.41 7.57
C THR A 222 14.15 5.52 9.04
N PHE A 223 14.00 6.68 9.66
CA PHE A 223 14.17 6.83 11.10
C PHE A 223 12.86 7.17 11.78
N ARG A 224 12.55 6.47 12.87
CA ARG A 224 11.61 6.95 13.88
C ARG A 224 12.38 7.82 14.85
N VAL A 225 12.05 9.10 14.87
CA VAL A 225 12.68 10.10 15.73
C VAL A 225 11.79 10.33 16.93
N ASN A 226 12.26 9.96 18.12
CA ASN A 226 11.57 10.24 19.38
C ASN A 226 12.28 11.40 20.09
N ALA A 227 11.57 12.51 20.26
CA ALA A 227 12.01 13.64 21.08
C ALA A 227 11.61 13.38 22.55
N VAL A 228 12.35 12.45 23.18
CA VAL A 228 12.18 12.03 24.58
C VAL A 228 12.58 13.16 25.52
N ASP A 229 11.80 13.41 26.57
CA ASP A 229 12.03 14.47 27.56
C ASP A 229 12.21 15.88 26.95
N ALA A 230 11.64 16.10 25.75
CA ALA A 230 11.66 17.42 25.13
C ALA A 230 10.99 18.46 26.05
N PRO A 231 11.58 19.66 26.20
CA PRO A 231 11.01 20.74 27.00
C PRO A 231 9.55 21.05 26.63
N PHE A 232 8.72 21.35 27.62
CA PHE A 232 7.28 21.58 27.40
C PHE A 232 7.01 22.73 26.42
N ASP A 233 7.82 23.78 26.46
CA ASP A 233 7.77 24.95 25.57
C ASP A 233 8.23 24.65 24.13
N ALA A 234 8.84 23.49 23.87
CA ALA A 234 9.17 23.02 22.52
C ALA A 234 7.96 22.41 21.77
N LYS A 235 6.83 22.17 22.46
CA LYS A 235 5.61 21.55 21.90
C LYS A 235 5.16 22.16 20.57
N ASP A 236 5.04 23.48 20.50
CA ASP A 236 4.49 24.13 19.30
C ASP A 236 5.46 24.04 18.12
N ARG A 237 6.78 24.07 18.39
CA ARG A 237 7.84 23.88 17.40
C ARG A 237 7.85 22.45 16.85
N LEU A 238 7.77 21.46 17.75
CA LEU A 238 7.65 20.04 17.38
C LEU A 238 6.39 19.79 16.54
N LYS A 239 5.24 20.30 16.97
CA LYS A 239 3.98 20.15 16.24
C LYS A 239 4.03 20.81 14.86
N ALA A 240 4.60 22.01 14.75
CA ALA A 240 4.77 22.70 13.47
C ALA A 240 5.68 21.93 12.49
N ARG A 241 6.63 21.14 13.02
CA ARG A 241 7.54 20.29 12.23
C ARG A 241 7.04 18.86 12.00
N GLY A 242 5.75 18.61 12.29
CA GLY A 242 5.07 17.35 12.00
C GLY A 242 5.22 16.25 13.05
N TYR A 243 5.78 16.55 14.22
CA TYR A 243 5.80 15.59 15.32
C TYR A 243 4.40 15.37 15.89
N ARG A 244 4.16 14.15 16.35
CA ARG A 244 2.93 13.69 17.00
C ARG A 244 3.22 13.32 18.44
N TRP A 245 2.29 13.64 19.34
CA TRP A 245 2.40 13.27 20.76
C TRP A 245 1.96 11.82 20.97
N ASP A 246 2.82 11.03 21.59
CA ASP A 246 2.48 9.70 22.11
C ASP A 246 2.02 9.86 23.57
N ALA A 247 0.73 9.66 23.84
CA ALA A 247 0.18 9.83 25.18
C ALA A 247 0.57 8.72 26.15
N ALA A 248 0.82 7.51 25.65
CA ALA A 248 1.17 6.36 26.48
C ALA A 248 2.63 6.43 26.93
N MET A 249 3.53 6.70 25.97
CA MET A 249 4.97 6.80 26.23
C MET A 249 5.43 8.21 26.60
N ARG A 250 4.55 9.21 26.45
CA ARG A 250 4.74 10.61 26.85
C ARG A 250 5.93 11.31 26.16
N PHE A 251 6.07 11.12 24.86
CA PHE A 251 7.06 11.86 24.04
C PHE A 251 6.50 12.27 22.68
N TRP A 252 7.20 13.17 22.00
CA TRP A 252 6.90 13.54 20.60
C TRP A 252 7.65 12.64 19.63
N TRP A 253 7.03 12.25 18.53
CA TRP A 253 7.69 11.46 17.49
C TRP A 253 7.29 11.80 16.05
N LYS A 254 8.17 11.50 15.10
CA LYS A 254 7.86 11.48 13.66
C LYS A 254 8.71 10.44 12.94
N SER A 255 8.32 10.11 11.72
CA SER A 255 9.16 9.32 10.80
C SER A 255 9.80 10.25 9.77
N ILE A 256 11.05 10.00 9.40
CA ILE A 256 11.79 10.75 8.37
C ILE A 256 12.58 9.80 7.47
N GLY A 257 12.92 10.27 6.26
CA GLY A 257 13.87 9.60 5.39
C GLY A 257 15.29 9.61 5.96
N HIS A 258 16.14 8.69 5.48
CA HIS A 258 17.55 8.64 5.87
C HIS A 258 18.29 9.96 5.59
N GLU A 259 18.02 10.58 4.43
CA GLU A 259 18.67 11.83 3.99
C GLU A 259 18.34 13.04 4.87
N GLU A 260 17.20 13.03 5.56
CA GLU A 260 16.78 14.11 6.45
C GLU A 260 17.41 14.01 7.85
N SER A 261 18.03 12.88 8.18
CA SER A 261 18.40 12.54 9.56
C SER A 261 19.39 13.51 10.20
N ASP A 262 20.41 13.95 9.46
CA ASP A 262 21.41 14.89 9.96
C ASP A 262 20.81 16.27 10.21
N ALA A 263 20.01 16.77 9.26
CA ALA A 263 19.35 18.07 9.37
C ALA A 263 18.36 18.08 10.56
N GLU A 264 17.61 16.99 10.74
CA GLU A 264 16.66 16.88 11.85
C GLU A 264 17.38 16.79 13.21
N ARG A 265 18.51 16.07 13.27
CA ARG A 265 19.33 15.96 14.48
C ARG A 265 19.86 17.33 14.89
N VAL A 266 20.42 18.09 13.96
CA VAL A 266 20.92 19.45 14.23
C VAL A 266 19.81 20.32 14.79
N TRP A 267 18.64 20.35 14.15
CA TRP A 267 17.50 21.15 14.59
C TRP A 267 16.99 20.75 15.99
N LEU A 268 16.90 19.45 16.29
CA LEU A 268 16.50 19.01 17.63
C LEU A 268 17.49 19.48 18.70
N HIS A 269 18.80 19.38 18.44
CA HIS A 269 19.79 19.83 19.40
C HIS A 269 19.77 21.35 19.61
N SER A 270 19.67 22.14 18.54
CA SER A 270 19.71 23.60 18.63
C SER A 270 18.41 24.19 19.15
N ASP A 271 17.28 23.76 18.58
CA ASP A 271 16.00 24.42 18.78
C ASP A 271 15.18 23.74 19.88
N VAL A 272 15.26 22.42 20.04
CA VAL A 272 14.41 21.72 21.02
C VAL A 272 15.12 21.53 22.36
N TYR A 273 16.29 20.90 22.36
CA TYR A 273 16.96 20.52 23.61
C TYR A 273 17.87 21.61 24.18
N ALA A 274 18.46 22.47 23.33
CA ALA A 274 19.38 23.53 23.74
C ALA A 274 20.46 23.05 24.75
N GLY A 275 20.93 21.80 24.60
CA GLY A 275 21.93 21.17 25.47
C GLY A 275 21.39 20.32 26.63
N TYR A 276 20.07 20.24 26.85
CA TYR A 276 19.45 19.47 27.93
C TYR A 276 18.61 18.29 27.39
N GLY A 277 19.29 17.20 27.04
CA GLY A 277 18.66 15.97 26.52
C GLY A 277 19.08 15.65 25.08
N GLU A 278 18.72 14.45 24.63
CA GLU A 278 19.05 13.99 23.28
C GLU A 278 17.86 13.25 22.64
N PRO A 279 17.61 13.47 21.34
CA PRO A 279 16.63 12.70 20.60
C PRO A 279 17.11 11.27 20.34
N SER A 280 16.17 10.33 20.28
CA SER A 280 16.45 8.96 19.84
C SER A 280 16.10 8.80 18.36
N PHE A 281 17.05 8.33 17.56
CA PHE A 281 16.87 7.99 16.14
C PHE A 281 16.91 6.47 16.02
N ILE A 282 15.75 5.87 15.80
CA ILE A 282 15.61 4.42 15.68
C ILE A 282 15.46 4.09 14.19
N PRO A 283 16.39 3.32 13.58
CA PRO A 283 16.22 2.90 12.20
C PRO A 283 14.98 1.99 12.08
N VAL A 284 14.23 2.18 11.01
CA VAL A 284 13.00 1.46 10.70
C VAL A 284 13.08 0.96 9.27
N THR A 285 13.01 -0.36 9.14
CA THR A 285 13.03 -1.07 7.86
C THR A 285 11.61 -1.29 7.32
N ALA A 286 11.47 -1.77 6.08
CA ALA A 286 10.19 -2.23 5.53
C ALA A 286 9.53 -3.34 6.39
N CYS A 287 10.33 -4.10 7.13
CA CYS A 287 9.84 -5.12 8.06
C CYS A 287 9.21 -4.53 9.33
N GLU A 288 9.34 -3.22 9.58
CA GLU A 288 8.88 -2.57 10.83
C GLU A 288 7.92 -1.40 10.58
N ARG A 289 8.05 -0.70 9.44
CA ARG A 289 7.42 0.61 9.17
C ARG A 289 5.91 0.69 9.37
N HIS A 290 5.18 -0.38 9.08
CA HIS A 290 3.71 -0.39 9.06
C HIS A 290 3.08 -1.30 10.13
N ARG A 291 3.84 -1.70 11.14
CA ARG A 291 3.33 -2.52 12.26
C ARG A 291 2.38 -1.72 13.17
#